data_AF-A0A553I6U0-F1
#
_entry.id   AF-A0A553I6U0-F1
#
_cell.length_a   1.000
_cell.length_b   1.000
_cell.length_c   1.000
_cell.angle_alpha   90.00
_cell.angle_beta   90.00
_cell.angle_gamma   90.00
#
_symmetry.space_group_name_H-M   'P 1'
#
loop_
_entity.id
_entity.type
_entity.pdbx_description
1 polymer ?
#
loop_
_entity_poly.entity_id
_entity_poly.type
_entity_poly.pdbx_seq_one_letter_code
_entity_poly.pdbx_strand_id
1 'polypeptide(L)'
;MVALQTSSIAQLVPDILLEIFDLLARDDKNGNTPLVSSILCCQEWRRLASSVLYKHVVLDQDRLEMFVNNRMSCEVTSLTIVMSAVGVNPSDPSMAIQKADVRKASLRKLCSLIGDIKPATISISVDIPFPCTVMPEIASIVHSLPESCTGLEIDIRHSSSFNPTLARTSAWSMPQAHPHLCDSIRAVLPQLEHFRLRLPVLCSAIFSSSQDLRRQAIHAPLLRTCLVNLSLRQPGRFNRAAWAIKCGDNYARTPHIGQQEQLPSALPPMKEILRDFAHRNSSSLERLWVLDVKPMDQSDLKDHAAWIRRDFLSNASYPIPVWVLGVFNQDNCVARVPSPTNPEEIEDWVSRTDLVETVAEGGTWAATNTSARLPIRDVQKYKPPHWILSGSEYRRRNHISCTIWENEEVTGERILPRGPGELMQQWNLHEITPPGWTRDSFADSSMVRA
;
A
#
# COMPACT_ATOMS: atom_id res chain seq x y z
N MET A 1 58.28 -24.93 -9.19
CA MET A 1 57.24 -23.95 -9.55
C MET A 1 55.90 -24.64 -9.52
N VAL A 2 55.08 -24.42 -8.50
CA VAL A 2 53.70 -24.90 -8.46
C VAL A 2 52.87 -23.85 -9.21
N ALA A 3 52.25 -24.23 -10.32
CA ALA A 3 51.29 -23.35 -10.99
C ALA A 3 50.15 -23.09 -10.01
N LEU A 4 49.99 -21.84 -9.57
CA LEU A 4 48.82 -21.41 -8.81
C LEU A 4 47.60 -21.70 -9.69
N GLN A 5 46.81 -22.70 -9.30
CA GLN A 5 45.50 -22.93 -9.90
C GLN A 5 44.68 -21.67 -9.70
N THR A 6 44.55 -20.88 -10.76
CA THR A 6 43.61 -19.76 -10.77
C THR A 6 42.21 -20.36 -10.70
N SER A 7 41.42 -19.90 -9.72
CA SER A 7 40.03 -20.33 -9.58
C SER A 7 39.31 -20.07 -10.89
N SER A 8 38.64 -21.08 -11.45
CA SER A 8 37.84 -20.96 -12.68
C SER A 8 36.77 -19.87 -12.58
N ILE A 9 36.32 -19.59 -11.36
CA ILE A 9 35.36 -18.54 -11.03
C ILE A 9 35.91 -17.13 -11.30
N ALA A 10 37.23 -16.92 -11.19
CA ALA A 10 37.86 -15.63 -11.49
C ALA A 10 37.90 -15.31 -13.00
N GLN A 11 37.53 -16.27 -13.85
CA GLN A 11 37.44 -16.09 -15.30
C GLN A 11 36.03 -15.69 -15.77
N LEU A 12 35.05 -15.66 -14.87
CA LEU A 12 33.69 -15.25 -15.20
C LEU A 12 33.65 -13.74 -15.50
N VAL A 13 32.94 -13.37 -16.57
CA VAL A 13 32.71 -11.96 -16.89
C VAL A 13 31.83 -11.31 -15.82
N PRO A 14 31.99 -9.99 -15.54
CA PRO A 14 31.26 -9.31 -14.48
C PRO A 14 29.74 -9.48 -14.53
N ASP A 15 29.15 -9.53 -15.71
CA ASP A 15 27.69 -9.68 -15.88
C ASP A 15 27.18 -11.04 -15.37
N ILE A 16 27.95 -12.12 -15.59
CA ILE A 16 27.62 -13.46 -15.08
C ILE A 16 27.79 -13.50 -13.56
N LEU A 17 28.81 -12.84 -13.01
CA LEU A 17 28.97 -12.72 -11.56
C LEU A 17 27.82 -11.93 -10.93
N LEU A 18 27.38 -10.84 -11.56
CA LEU A 18 26.21 -10.08 -11.11
C LEU A 18 24.94 -10.93 -11.12
N GLU A 19 24.72 -11.74 -12.17
CA GLU A 19 23.58 -12.64 -12.23
C GLU A 19 23.63 -13.70 -11.12
N ILE A 20 24.80 -14.29 -10.85
CA ILE A 20 25.00 -15.21 -9.72
C ILE A 20 24.70 -14.52 -8.39
N PHE A 21 25.23 -13.31 -8.17
CA PHE A 21 24.98 -12.55 -6.95
C PHE A 21 23.50 -12.15 -6.80
N ASP A 22 22.83 -11.78 -7.89
CA ASP A 22 21.39 -11.52 -7.92
C ASP A 22 20.59 -12.78 -7.55
N LEU A 23 21.02 -13.97 -7.99
CA LEU A 23 20.39 -15.24 -7.61
C LEU A 23 20.62 -15.55 -6.12
N LEU A 24 21.82 -15.31 -5.59
CA LEU A 24 22.13 -15.48 -4.17
C LEU A 24 21.31 -14.52 -3.30
N ALA A 25 21.11 -13.27 -3.74
CA ALA A 25 20.29 -12.28 -3.05
C ALA A 25 18.81 -12.68 -2.98
N ARG A 26 18.34 -13.51 -3.92
CA ARG A 26 16.96 -13.98 -4.02
C ARG A 26 16.72 -15.31 -3.29
N ASP A 27 17.75 -15.92 -2.70
CA ASP A 27 17.60 -17.20 -1.99
C ASP A 27 17.03 -17.00 -0.58
N ASP A 28 15.72 -17.22 -0.45
CA ASP A 28 14.96 -17.12 0.80
C ASP A 28 15.49 -18.03 1.91
N LYS A 29 16.15 -19.15 1.57
CA LYS A 29 16.57 -20.15 2.56
C LYS A 29 17.78 -19.70 3.38
N ASN A 30 18.70 -19.01 2.74
CA ASN A 30 19.99 -18.64 3.33
C ASN A 30 20.10 -17.15 3.64
N GLY A 31 19.10 -16.36 3.22
CA GLY A 31 19.13 -14.91 3.27
C GLY A 31 20.34 -14.34 2.53
N ASN A 32 20.81 -13.17 2.96
CA ASN A 32 21.96 -12.51 2.32
C ASN A 32 23.32 -13.09 2.73
N THR A 33 23.38 -14.17 3.51
CA THR A 33 24.65 -14.72 4.05
C THR A 33 25.66 -15.07 2.93
N PRO A 34 25.30 -15.82 1.87
CA PRO A 34 26.25 -16.13 0.79
C PRO A 34 26.76 -14.88 0.05
N LEU A 35 25.87 -13.89 -0.12
CA LEU A 35 26.22 -12.62 -0.76
C LEU A 35 27.20 -11.81 0.10
N VAL A 36 26.96 -11.74 1.41
CA VAL A 36 27.86 -11.09 2.37
C VAL A 36 29.22 -11.79 2.41
N SER A 37 29.26 -13.13 2.36
CA SER A 37 30.52 -13.87 2.26
C SER A 37 31.28 -13.54 0.97
N SER A 38 30.56 -13.34 -0.15
CA SER A 38 31.17 -12.99 -1.45
C SER A 38 31.89 -11.64 -1.41
N ILE A 39 31.45 -10.69 -0.58
CA ILE A 39 32.08 -9.38 -0.37
C ILE A 39 33.49 -9.52 0.25
N LEU A 40 33.78 -10.63 0.92
CA LEU A 40 35.06 -10.90 1.58
C LEU A 40 36.06 -11.62 0.67
N CYS A 41 35.65 -12.11 -0.51
CA CYS A 41 36.51 -12.93 -1.37
C CYS A 41 37.64 -12.14 -2.04
N CYS A 42 37.30 -11.09 -2.81
CA CYS A 42 38.27 -10.22 -3.48
C CYS A 42 37.66 -8.84 -3.76
N GLN A 43 38.47 -7.87 -4.23
CA GLN A 43 38.00 -6.49 -4.46
C GLN A 43 36.94 -6.39 -5.57
N GLU A 44 37.08 -7.18 -6.63
CA GLU A 44 36.11 -7.20 -7.73
C GLU A 44 34.77 -7.75 -7.26
N TRP A 45 34.79 -8.88 -6.56
CA TRP A 45 33.62 -9.49 -5.95
C TRP A 45 32.97 -8.56 -4.94
N ARG A 46 33.76 -7.90 -4.09
CA ARG A 46 33.28 -6.86 -3.18
C ARG A 46 32.48 -5.80 -3.92
N ARG A 47 32.98 -5.27 -5.03
CA ARG A 47 32.30 -4.22 -5.79
C ARG A 47 30.96 -4.71 -6.34
N LEU A 48 30.97 -5.85 -7.05
CA LEU A 48 29.79 -6.42 -7.70
C LEU A 48 28.74 -6.94 -6.69
N ALA A 49 29.18 -7.67 -5.67
CA ALA A 49 28.29 -8.17 -4.63
C ALA A 49 27.70 -7.03 -3.79
N SER A 50 28.47 -5.96 -3.54
CA SER A 50 27.94 -4.77 -2.86
C SER A 50 26.89 -4.04 -3.70
N SER A 51 27.08 -3.90 -5.02
CA SER A 51 26.06 -3.29 -5.88
C SER A 51 24.75 -4.09 -5.88
N VAL A 52 24.81 -5.42 -5.74
CA VAL A 52 23.60 -6.24 -5.58
C VAL A 52 23.01 -6.11 -4.18
N LEU A 53 23.85 -6.19 -3.14
CA LEU A 53 23.40 -6.14 -1.73
C LEU A 53 22.69 -4.83 -1.39
N TYR A 54 23.17 -3.71 -1.92
CA TYR A 54 22.62 -2.38 -1.68
C TYR A 54 21.67 -1.88 -2.77
N LYS A 55 21.35 -2.72 -3.77
CA LYS A 55 20.42 -2.38 -4.85
C LYS A 55 19.04 -2.01 -4.33
N HIS A 56 18.55 -2.77 -3.36
CA HIS A 56 17.22 -2.61 -2.76
C HIS A 56 17.36 -2.46 -1.23
N VAL A 57 17.43 -1.22 -0.76
CA VAL A 57 17.65 -0.90 0.65
C VAL A 57 16.31 -0.79 1.38
N VAL A 58 16.16 -1.56 2.46
CA VAL A 58 15.00 -1.51 3.35
C VAL A 58 15.43 -0.98 4.72
N LEU A 59 14.89 0.18 5.08
CA LEU A 59 15.16 0.90 6.31
C LEU A 59 13.94 0.84 7.23
N ASP A 60 14.02 -0.03 8.23
CA ASP A 60 13.18 0.10 9.43
C ASP A 60 13.71 1.25 10.31
N GLN A 61 13.09 1.45 11.47
CA GLN A 61 13.47 2.53 12.39
C GLN A 61 14.96 2.49 12.79
N ASP A 62 15.47 1.32 13.16
CA ASP A 62 16.81 1.18 13.70
C ASP A 62 17.85 1.30 12.58
N ARG A 63 17.54 0.71 11.43
CA ARG A 63 18.37 0.80 10.22
C ARG A 63 18.39 2.18 9.62
N LEU A 64 17.29 2.93 9.68
CA LEU A 64 17.23 4.30 9.17
C LEU A 64 18.22 5.19 9.92
N GLU A 65 18.25 5.14 11.24
CA GLU A 65 19.19 5.92 12.05
C GLU A 65 20.65 5.57 11.71
N MET A 66 20.97 4.27 11.63
CA MET A 66 22.29 3.82 11.21
C MET A 66 22.64 4.30 9.80
N PHE A 67 21.70 4.19 8.86
CA PHE A 67 21.91 4.55 7.47
C PHE A 67 22.18 6.05 7.31
N VAL A 68 21.41 6.93 7.97
CA VAL A 68 21.61 8.38 7.85
C VAL A 68 22.87 8.89 8.56
N ASN A 69 23.39 8.14 9.53
CA ASN A 69 24.63 8.49 10.23
C ASN A 69 25.89 7.93 9.53
N ASN A 70 25.74 6.89 8.70
CA ASN A 70 26.83 6.30 7.93
C ASN A 70 26.68 6.68 6.46
N ARG A 71 27.51 7.62 5.98
CA ARG A 71 27.49 7.98 4.54
C ARG A 71 27.85 6.75 3.71
N MET A 72 26.87 6.22 2.99
CA MET A 72 27.07 5.13 2.04
C MET A 72 27.13 5.71 0.62
N SER A 73 28.20 5.42 -0.11
CA SER A 73 28.36 5.76 -1.52
C SER A 73 27.97 4.58 -2.42
N CYS A 74 26.88 3.89 -2.10
CA CYS A 74 26.41 2.75 -2.88
C CYS A 74 25.30 3.17 -3.86
N GLU A 75 25.26 2.51 -5.01
CA GLU A 75 24.17 2.66 -5.97
C GLU A 75 22.91 1.99 -5.40
N VAL A 76 21.98 2.81 -4.89
CA VAL A 76 20.68 2.33 -4.41
C VAL A 76 19.67 2.53 -5.52
N THR A 77 19.16 1.45 -6.10
CA THR A 77 18.09 1.52 -7.09
C THR A 77 16.74 1.77 -6.44
N SER A 78 16.49 1.16 -5.28
CA SER A 78 15.23 1.31 -4.55
C SER A 78 15.45 1.52 -3.06
N LEU A 79 14.67 2.44 -2.49
CA LEU A 79 14.66 2.74 -1.07
C LEU A 79 13.27 2.50 -0.49
N THR A 80 13.15 1.57 0.46
CA THR A 80 11.91 1.30 1.20
C THR A 80 12.09 1.71 2.65
N ILE A 81 11.24 2.58 3.16
CA ILE A 81 11.25 3.09 4.53
C ILE A 81 10.01 2.56 5.23
N VAL A 82 10.20 1.87 6.36
CA VAL A 82 9.11 1.29 7.13
C VAL A 82 9.17 1.79 8.57
N MET A 83 8.16 2.53 8.98
CA MET A 83 8.00 3.01 10.35
C MET A 83 6.77 2.37 10.98
N SER A 84 6.95 1.25 11.66
CA SER A 84 5.87 0.53 12.34
C SER A 84 5.23 1.34 13.46
N ALA A 85 3.97 1.03 13.79
CA ALA A 85 3.25 1.63 14.90
C ALA A 85 4.08 1.69 16.18
N VAL A 86 4.07 2.86 16.86
CA VAL A 86 4.57 2.94 18.23
C VAL A 86 3.44 2.56 19.17
N GLY A 87 3.67 1.58 20.03
CA GLY A 87 2.76 1.26 21.12
C GLY A 87 2.51 2.50 21.98
N VAL A 88 1.25 2.80 22.20
CA VAL A 88 0.80 3.99 22.93
C VAL A 88 0.26 3.57 24.28
N ASN A 89 0.85 4.10 25.35
CA ASN A 89 0.20 4.06 26.66
C ASN A 89 -0.74 5.28 26.76
N PRO A 90 -2.07 5.08 26.84
CA PRO A 90 -3.02 6.19 26.90
C PRO A 90 -2.87 7.03 28.18
N SER A 91 -2.30 6.47 29.26
CA SER A 91 -2.02 7.19 30.50
C SER A 91 -0.71 7.99 30.45
N ASP A 92 0.22 7.62 29.56
CA ASP A 92 1.51 8.31 29.37
C ASP A 92 1.97 8.27 27.90
N PRO A 93 1.67 9.32 27.10
CA PRO A 93 2.11 9.42 25.71
C PRO A 93 3.61 9.61 25.53
N SER A 94 4.37 9.92 26.58
CA SER A 94 5.69 10.56 26.46
C SER A 94 6.68 9.72 25.67
N MET A 95 6.71 8.40 25.90
CA MET A 95 7.57 7.49 25.15
C MET A 95 7.23 7.44 23.66
N ALA A 96 5.94 7.49 23.31
CA ALA A 96 5.50 7.45 21.92
C ALA A 96 5.89 8.74 21.18
N ILE A 97 5.74 9.88 21.86
CA ILE A 97 6.18 11.19 21.35
C ILE A 97 7.69 11.21 21.14
N GLN A 98 8.47 10.78 22.14
CA GLN A 98 9.93 10.73 22.04
C GLN A 98 10.39 9.87 20.86
N LYS A 99 9.82 8.66 20.71
CA LYS A 99 10.11 7.77 19.56
C LYS A 99 9.71 8.42 18.24
N ALA A 100 8.58 9.11 18.18
CA ALA A 100 8.16 9.86 16.99
C ALA A 100 9.12 11.01 16.65
N ASP A 101 9.71 11.67 17.64
CA ASP A 101 10.66 12.76 17.40
C ASP A 101 12.02 12.25 16.89
N VAL A 102 12.50 11.11 17.39
CA VAL A 102 13.69 10.43 16.85
C VAL A 102 13.46 9.99 15.39
N ARG A 103 12.26 9.47 15.08
CA ARG A 103 11.82 9.15 13.71
C ARG A 103 11.88 10.37 12.80
N LYS A 104 11.28 11.48 13.21
CA LYS A 104 11.31 12.75 12.46
C LYS A 104 12.74 13.22 12.22
N ALA A 105 13.58 13.22 13.26
CA ALA A 105 14.97 13.64 13.13
C ALA A 105 15.74 12.81 12.09
N SER A 106 15.50 11.50 12.05
CA SER A 106 16.13 10.59 11.08
C SER A 106 15.63 10.86 9.65
N LEU A 107 14.32 11.09 9.45
CA LEU A 107 13.78 11.47 8.14
C LEU A 107 14.34 12.81 7.63
N ARG A 108 14.52 13.80 8.50
CA ARG A 108 15.14 15.08 8.11
C ARG A 108 16.57 14.89 7.63
N LYS A 109 17.35 14.04 8.31
CA LYS A 109 18.70 13.69 7.85
C LYS A 109 18.64 12.98 6.51
N LEU A 110 17.74 12.01 6.34
CA LEU A 110 17.57 11.28 5.08
C LEU A 110 17.28 12.24 3.90
N CYS A 111 16.47 13.27 4.10
CA CYS A 111 16.18 14.27 3.08
C CYS A 111 17.45 14.85 2.42
N SER A 112 18.51 15.10 3.21
CA SER A 112 19.79 15.60 2.69
C SER A 112 20.58 14.58 1.87
N LEU A 113 20.29 13.28 2.01
CA LEU A 113 20.98 12.19 1.34
C LEU A 113 20.27 11.72 0.07
N ILE A 114 18.96 11.97 -0.08
CA ILE A 114 18.17 11.49 -1.22
C ILE A 114 18.75 11.96 -2.57
N GLY A 115 19.23 13.20 -2.63
CA GLY A 115 19.85 13.76 -3.84
C GLY A 115 21.17 13.09 -4.23
N ASP A 116 21.90 12.54 -3.25
CA ASP A 116 23.16 11.80 -3.48
C ASP A 116 22.88 10.34 -3.85
N ILE A 117 21.91 9.71 -3.18
CA ILE A 117 21.54 8.30 -3.37
C ILE A 117 20.87 8.08 -4.74
N LYS A 118 20.06 9.05 -5.17
CA LYS A 118 19.31 9.05 -6.43
C LYS A 118 18.48 7.79 -6.71
N PRO A 119 17.62 7.34 -5.78
CA PRO A 119 16.86 6.11 -5.98
C PRO A 119 15.92 6.25 -7.19
N ALA A 120 15.79 5.19 -7.98
CA ALA A 120 14.80 5.10 -9.07
C ALA A 120 13.39 4.88 -8.51
N THR A 121 13.28 4.22 -7.36
CA THR A 121 12.01 3.98 -6.67
C THR A 121 12.14 4.27 -5.18
N ILE A 122 11.14 4.95 -4.63
CA ILE A 122 11.01 5.14 -3.19
C ILE A 122 9.64 4.67 -2.70
N SER A 123 9.63 3.94 -1.59
CA SER A 123 8.42 3.55 -0.86
C SER A 123 8.55 3.99 0.59
N ILE A 124 7.54 4.71 1.08
CA ILE A 124 7.52 5.24 2.44
C ILE A 124 6.24 4.75 3.11
N SER A 125 6.37 3.79 4.02
CA SER A 125 5.27 3.30 4.85
C SER A 125 5.44 3.78 6.28
N VAL A 126 4.46 4.53 6.77
CA VAL A 126 4.50 5.12 8.10
C VAL A 126 3.22 4.84 8.84
N ASP A 127 3.36 4.21 10.00
CA ASP A 127 2.31 4.03 10.97
C ASP A 127 2.73 4.73 12.27
N ILE A 128 2.13 5.89 12.53
CA ILE A 128 2.47 6.76 13.66
C ILE A 128 1.21 7.05 14.47
N PRO A 129 1.32 6.99 15.82
CA PRO A 129 0.20 7.32 16.69
C PRO A 129 -0.23 8.78 16.52
N PHE A 130 -1.54 9.02 16.44
CA PHE A 130 -2.10 10.37 16.45
C PHE A 130 -1.85 11.05 17.82
N PRO A 131 -1.40 12.31 17.94
CA PRO A 131 -1.34 13.36 16.93
C PRO A 131 0.01 13.50 16.23
N CYS A 132 0.95 12.58 16.44
CA CYS A 132 2.25 12.69 15.81
C CYS A 132 2.10 12.58 14.28
N THR A 133 2.81 13.44 13.57
CA THR A 133 2.83 13.48 12.11
C THR A 133 4.26 13.62 11.62
N VAL A 134 4.53 13.04 10.46
CA VAL A 134 5.79 13.19 9.71
C VAL A 134 5.55 13.81 8.34
N MET A 135 4.38 14.42 8.12
CA MET A 135 4.02 14.99 6.82
C MET A 135 5.04 16.02 6.34
N PRO A 136 5.56 16.95 7.19
CA PRO A 136 6.58 17.90 6.74
C PRO A 136 7.86 17.20 6.29
N GLU A 137 8.33 16.21 7.05
CA GLU A 137 9.54 15.46 6.70
C GLU A 137 9.38 14.67 5.40
N ILE A 138 8.25 14.00 5.21
CA ILE A 138 7.94 13.29 3.96
C ILE A 138 7.81 14.31 2.80
N ALA A 139 7.17 15.45 3.01
CA ALA A 139 7.05 16.49 2.00
C ALA A 139 8.41 17.03 1.56
N SER A 140 9.37 17.17 2.48
CA SER A 140 10.76 17.54 2.17
C SER A 140 11.49 16.44 1.39
N ILE A 141 11.31 15.18 1.77
CA ILE A 141 11.87 14.03 1.03
C ILE A 141 11.33 14.01 -0.40
N VAL A 142 10.01 14.11 -0.57
CA VAL A 142 9.34 14.12 -1.88
C VAL A 142 9.82 15.29 -2.73
N HIS A 143 9.96 16.48 -2.14
CA HIS A 143 10.48 17.66 -2.84
C HIS A 143 11.96 17.50 -3.26
N SER A 144 12.72 16.65 -2.57
CA SER A 144 14.14 16.40 -2.83
C SER A 144 14.38 15.19 -3.73
N LEU A 145 13.32 14.56 -4.26
CA LEU A 145 13.47 13.42 -5.15
C LEU A 145 14.20 13.82 -6.43
N PRO A 146 15.15 13.01 -6.91
CA PRO A 146 15.80 13.25 -8.20
C PRO A 146 14.81 13.04 -9.35
N GLU A 147 15.11 13.60 -10.52
CA GLU A 147 14.36 13.34 -11.77
C GLU A 147 14.41 11.86 -12.19
N SER A 148 15.44 11.12 -11.77
CA SER A 148 15.56 9.68 -12.01
C SER A 148 14.59 8.83 -11.20
N CYS A 149 13.89 9.40 -10.22
CA CYS A 149 12.89 8.69 -9.43
C CYS A 149 11.59 8.57 -10.24
N THR A 150 11.34 7.37 -10.76
CA THR A 150 10.15 7.03 -11.57
C THR A 150 9.05 6.34 -10.76
N GLY A 151 9.38 5.79 -9.58
CA GLY A 151 8.43 5.11 -8.70
C GLY A 151 8.28 5.78 -7.34
N LEU A 152 7.07 6.14 -6.94
CA LEU A 152 6.76 6.69 -5.62
C LEU A 152 5.56 5.99 -4.98
N GLU A 153 5.79 5.38 -3.81
CA GLU A 153 4.76 4.88 -2.91
C GLU A 153 4.80 5.65 -1.59
N ILE A 154 3.65 6.18 -1.15
CA ILE A 154 3.47 6.77 0.17
C ILE A 154 2.26 6.11 0.83
N ASP A 155 2.47 5.42 1.95
CA ASP A 155 1.43 4.72 2.72
C ASP A 155 1.47 5.19 4.18
N ILE A 156 0.55 6.09 4.53
CA ILE A 156 0.49 6.68 5.87
C ILE A 156 -0.78 6.19 6.58
N ARG A 157 -0.58 5.57 7.74
CA ARG A 157 -1.61 4.99 8.59
C ARG A 157 -1.57 5.56 9.99
N HIS A 158 -2.72 5.49 10.67
CA HIS A 158 -2.87 5.82 12.09
C HIS A 158 -3.48 4.60 12.81
N SER A 159 -2.63 3.68 13.25
CA SER A 159 -3.06 2.46 13.95
C SER A 159 -3.61 2.72 15.36
N SER A 160 -3.07 3.71 16.08
CA SER A 160 -3.42 3.96 17.47
C SER A 160 -3.96 5.38 17.70
N SER A 161 -5.07 5.45 18.44
CA SER A 161 -5.65 6.70 18.92
C SER A 161 -5.21 6.99 20.34
N PHE A 162 -4.79 8.22 20.60
CA PHE A 162 -4.76 8.79 21.94
C PHE A 162 -6.11 9.40 22.32
N ASN A 163 -6.32 9.60 23.63
CA ASN A 163 -7.51 10.26 24.17
C ASN A 163 -7.66 11.67 23.55
N PRO A 164 -8.80 11.99 22.89
CA PRO A 164 -8.99 13.27 22.21
C PRO A 164 -8.90 14.50 23.13
N THR A 165 -9.06 14.34 24.44
CA THR A 165 -8.83 15.44 25.40
C THR A 165 -7.39 15.94 25.39
N LEU A 166 -6.40 15.07 25.17
CA LEU A 166 -4.99 15.46 25.11
C LEU A 166 -4.66 16.26 23.84
N ALA A 167 -5.36 16.00 22.73
CA ALA A 167 -5.15 16.71 21.47
C ALA A 167 -5.61 18.17 21.54
N ARG A 168 -6.55 18.51 22.43
CA ARG A 168 -7.08 19.87 22.60
C ARG A 168 -6.19 20.78 23.44
N THR A 169 -5.39 20.23 24.35
CA THR A 169 -4.61 21.01 25.33
C THR A 169 -3.19 21.30 24.87
N SER A 170 -2.63 20.43 24.02
CA SER A 170 -1.32 20.65 23.44
C SER A 170 -1.41 21.68 22.32
N ALA A 171 -0.61 22.74 22.42
CA ALA A 171 -0.45 23.84 21.47
C ALA A 171 0.12 23.41 20.10
N TRP A 172 -0.40 22.33 19.49
CA TRP A 172 -0.15 21.94 18.10
C TRP A 172 -0.91 22.87 17.14
N SER A 173 -0.83 24.19 17.35
CA SER A 173 -1.02 25.13 16.26
C SER A 173 0.06 24.78 15.23
N MET A 174 -0.31 23.99 14.23
CA MET A 174 0.54 23.73 13.07
C MET A 174 1.07 25.09 12.60
N PRO A 175 2.40 25.30 12.56
CA PRO A 175 2.97 26.53 12.05
C PRO A 175 2.34 26.81 10.68
N GLN A 176 1.81 28.02 10.48
CA GLN A 176 0.99 28.39 9.31
C GLN A 176 1.75 28.34 7.96
N ALA A 177 2.98 27.84 7.91
CA ALA A 177 3.88 27.98 6.76
C ALA A 177 4.50 26.67 6.23
N HIS A 178 4.14 25.49 6.75
CA HIS A 178 4.68 24.26 6.18
C HIS A 178 3.99 23.91 4.84
N PRO A 179 4.76 23.57 3.79
CA PRO A 179 4.20 23.14 2.52
C PRO A 179 3.34 21.89 2.74
N HIS A 180 2.18 21.85 2.09
CA HIS A 180 1.28 20.71 2.19
C HIS A 180 1.91 19.52 1.45
N LEU A 181 1.86 18.30 2.01
CA LEU A 181 2.43 17.11 1.34
C LEU A 181 1.85 16.91 -0.07
N CYS A 182 0.56 17.19 -0.26
CA CYS A 182 -0.06 17.16 -1.60
C CYS A 182 0.60 18.12 -2.62
N ASP A 183 1.15 19.25 -2.19
CA ASP A 183 1.86 20.18 -3.08
C ASP A 183 3.19 19.57 -3.54
N SER A 184 3.94 18.97 -2.62
CA SER A 184 5.18 18.26 -2.94
C SER A 184 4.94 17.10 -3.88
N ILE A 185 3.90 16.28 -3.62
CA ILE A 185 3.56 15.15 -4.49
C ILE A 185 3.20 15.63 -5.90
N ARG A 186 2.33 16.64 -5.98
CA ARG A 186 1.94 17.24 -7.25
C ARG A 186 3.13 17.70 -8.08
N ALA A 187 4.13 18.30 -7.44
CA ALA A 187 5.32 18.80 -8.12
C ALA A 187 6.12 17.68 -8.80
N VAL A 188 6.12 16.47 -8.23
CA VAL A 188 6.86 15.32 -8.78
C VAL A 188 6.01 14.42 -9.67
N LEU A 189 4.68 14.53 -9.68
CA LEU A 189 3.82 13.71 -10.55
C LEU A 189 4.27 13.68 -12.03
N PRO A 190 4.74 14.77 -12.65
CA PRO A 190 5.11 14.75 -14.08
C PRO A 190 6.27 13.82 -14.46
N GLN A 191 7.17 13.52 -13.52
CA GLN A 191 8.32 12.64 -13.75
C GLN A 191 8.07 11.18 -13.38
N LEU A 192 6.99 10.88 -12.66
CA LEU A 192 6.72 9.53 -12.17
C LEU A 192 6.10 8.65 -13.27
N GLU A 193 6.52 7.39 -13.34
CA GLU A 193 5.84 6.32 -14.09
C GLU A 193 4.85 5.56 -13.22
N HIS A 194 5.19 5.35 -11.95
CA HIS A 194 4.44 4.55 -10.99
C HIS A 194 4.18 5.33 -9.71
N PHE A 195 2.90 5.58 -9.41
CA PHE A 195 2.49 6.32 -8.23
C PHE A 195 1.43 5.57 -7.42
N ARG A 196 1.69 5.38 -6.13
CA ARG A 196 0.72 4.86 -5.16
C ARG A 196 0.64 5.77 -3.95
N LEU A 197 -0.58 6.08 -3.54
CA LEU A 197 -0.84 6.99 -2.43
C LEU A 197 -1.89 6.45 -1.48
N ARG A 198 -1.60 6.45 -0.19
CA ARG A 198 -2.56 6.35 0.91
C ARG A 198 -2.25 7.41 1.95
N LEU A 199 -3.14 8.38 2.11
CA LEU A 199 -3.02 9.45 3.09
C LEU A 199 -4.30 9.58 3.91
N PRO A 200 -4.22 9.86 5.21
CA PRO A 200 -5.41 10.10 6.05
C PRO A 200 -6.19 11.34 5.64
N VAL A 201 -5.50 12.34 5.08
CA VAL A 201 -6.09 13.58 4.57
C VAL A 201 -5.53 13.83 3.17
N LEU A 202 -6.40 14.09 2.21
CA LEU A 202 -6.04 14.25 0.81
C LEU A 202 -6.70 15.49 0.20
N CYS A 203 -5.93 16.27 -0.54
CA CYS A 203 -6.43 17.45 -1.23
C CYS A 203 -6.72 17.07 -2.68
N SER A 204 -7.85 17.52 -3.23
CA SER A 204 -8.10 17.38 -4.67
C SER A 204 -7.08 18.14 -5.52
N ALA A 205 -6.45 19.17 -4.95
CA ALA A 205 -5.38 19.94 -5.57
C ALA A 205 -4.13 19.12 -5.93
N ILE A 206 -3.96 17.91 -5.39
CA ILE A 206 -2.86 17.02 -5.76
C ILE A 206 -2.85 16.66 -7.25
N PHE A 207 -4.04 16.68 -7.89
CA PHE A 207 -4.22 16.36 -9.31
C PHE A 207 -4.51 17.60 -10.17
N SER A 208 -4.43 18.81 -9.61
CA SER A 208 -4.69 20.07 -10.35
C SER A 208 -3.62 21.14 -10.11
N SER A 209 -3.45 22.06 -11.06
CA SER A 209 -2.67 23.28 -10.89
C SER A 209 -3.26 24.15 -9.77
N SER A 210 -2.44 24.66 -8.84
CA SER A 210 -2.90 25.58 -7.77
C SER A 210 -2.98 27.01 -8.24
N GLN A 211 -2.27 27.34 -9.31
CA GLN A 211 -2.15 28.72 -9.80
C GLN A 211 -3.40 29.15 -10.58
N ASP A 212 -4.19 28.19 -11.05
CA ASP A 212 -5.35 28.45 -11.88
C ASP A 212 -6.66 28.43 -11.09
N LEU A 213 -7.39 29.55 -11.12
CA LEU A 213 -8.80 29.60 -10.70
C LEU A 213 -9.66 28.54 -11.40
N ARG A 214 -9.22 28.09 -12.58
CA ARG A 214 -9.89 27.08 -13.41
C ARG A 214 -9.55 25.63 -13.05
N ARG A 215 -8.72 25.38 -12.02
CA ARG A 215 -8.33 24.03 -11.54
C ARG A 215 -8.00 23.06 -12.68
N GLN A 216 -7.07 23.44 -13.55
CA GLN A 216 -6.68 22.55 -14.65
C GLN A 216 -5.98 21.31 -14.09
N ALA A 217 -6.38 20.10 -14.52
CA ALA A 217 -5.71 18.88 -14.12
C ALA A 217 -4.22 18.89 -14.47
N ILE A 218 -3.35 18.28 -13.69
CA ILE A 218 -1.90 18.25 -13.97
C ILE A 218 -1.60 17.40 -15.21
N HIS A 219 -0.59 17.82 -15.99
CA HIS A 219 -0.02 16.97 -17.03
C HIS A 219 1.09 16.10 -16.46
N ALA A 220 0.94 14.79 -16.55
CA ALA A 220 1.90 13.79 -16.10
C ALA A 220 2.18 12.79 -17.23
N PRO A 221 2.99 13.18 -18.24
CA PRO A 221 3.14 12.44 -19.50
C PRO A 221 3.85 11.10 -19.36
N LEU A 222 4.59 10.89 -18.26
CA LEU A 222 5.28 9.63 -17.99
C LEU A 222 4.45 8.67 -17.13
N LEU A 223 3.37 9.16 -16.50
CA LEU A 223 2.62 8.39 -15.52
C LEU A 223 1.81 7.30 -16.20
N ARG A 224 2.18 6.05 -15.91
CA ARG A 224 1.53 4.83 -16.42
C ARG A 224 0.54 4.27 -15.44
N THR A 225 0.90 4.21 -14.15
CA THR A 225 0.01 3.68 -13.12
C THR A 225 -0.13 4.67 -11.97
N CYS A 226 -1.36 5.04 -11.68
CA CYS A 226 -1.73 5.88 -10.55
C CYS A 226 -2.77 5.16 -9.70
N LEU A 227 -2.45 4.93 -8.42
CA LEU A 227 -3.35 4.33 -7.46
C LEU A 227 -3.50 5.24 -6.25
N VAL A 228 -4.74 5.61 -5.94
CA VAL A 228 -5.08 6.31 -4.71
C VAL A 228 -5.91 5.37 -3.83
N ASN A 229 -5.31 4.88 -2.76
CA ASN A 229 -6.02 4.11 -1.76
C ASN A 229 -6.56 5.06 -0.68
N LEU A 230 -7.89 5.16 -0.62
CA LEU A 230 -8.60 5.94 0.39
C LEU A 230 -8.92 5.11 1.63
N SER A 231 -8.79 3.77 1.62
CA SER A 231 -9.01 2.90 2.78
C SER A 231 -7.84 2.97 3.76
N LEU A 232 -7.99 3.79 4.80
CA LEU A 232 -7.03 3.91 5.92
C LEU A 232 -7.08 2.69 6.83
N ARG A 233 -8.20 1.99 6.85
CA ARG A 233 -8.41 0.75 7.58
C ARG A 233 -9.19 -0.24 6.74
N GLN A 234 -8.98 -1.49 7.10
CA GLN A 234 -9.50 -2.62 6.36
C GLN A 234 -11.03 -2.73 6.52
N PRO A 235 -11.76 -3.11 5.46
CA PRO A 235 -13.15 -3.54 5.56
C PRO A 235 -13.23 -4.79 6.44
N GLY A 236 -14.16 -4.83 7.40
CA GLY A 236 -14.34 -5.99 8.28
C GLY A 236 -15.34 -5.79 9.41
N ARG A 237 -15.49 -6.82 10.27
CA ARG A 237 -16.52 -6.88 11.32
C ARG A 237 -16.40 -5.83 12.43
N PHE A 238 -15.21 -5.25 12.61
CA PHE A 238 -15.01 -4.21 13.62
C PHE A 238 -15.27 -2.82 12.99
N ASN A 239 -16.15 -2.00 13.60
CA ASN A 239 -16.59 -0.62 13.24
C ASN A 239 -15.47 0.40 12.99
N ARG A 240 -14.55 0.08 12.10
CA ARG A 240 -13.28 0.78 11.98
C ARG A 240 -12.88 0.96 10.53
N ALA A 241 -13.76 0.70 9.56
CA ALA A 241 -13.50 1.15 8.20
C ALA A 241 -13.30 2.67 8.27
N ALA A 242 -12.16 3.09 7.75
CA ALA A 242 -11.69 4.45 7.84
C ALA A 242 -11.31 4.87 6.44
N TRP A 243 -11.82 6.00 5.99
CA TRP A 243 -11.42 6.56 4.72
C TRP A 243 -10.69 7.89 4.88
N ALA A 244 -9.92 8.22 3.86
CA ALA A 244 -9.27 9.51 3.72
C ALA A 244 -10.31 10.63 3.65
N ILE A 245 -10.04 11.74 4.32
CA ILE A 245 -10.89 12.95 4.31
C ILE A 245 -10.26 14.08 3.51
N LYS A 246 -11.05 15.08 3.14
CA LYS A 246 -10.58 16.23 2.37
C LYS A 246 -9.73 17.18 3.22
N CYS A 247 -8.68 17.77 2.63
CA CYS A 247 -7.96 18.89 3.23
C CYS A 247 -8.84 20.14 3.45
N GLY A 248 -8.56 20.90 4.51
CA GLY A 248 -9.08 22.25 4.69
C GLY A 248 -10.47 22.36 5.30
N ASP A 249 -11.17 21.24 5.49
CA ASP A 249 -12.32 21.27 6.38
C ASP A 249 -11.79 21.53 7.80
N ASN A 250 -12.42 22.42 8.57
CA ASN A 250 -12.03 22.74 9.97
C ASN A 250 -11.94 21.49 10.90
N TYR A 251 -12.37 20.34 10.39
CA TYR A 251 -12.18 18.98 10.90
C TYR A 251 -10.76 18.40 10.74
N ALA A 252 -9.79 19.16 10.22
CA ALA A 252 -8.36 18.83 10.38
C ALA A 252 -7.94 18.72 11.87
N ARG A 253 -8.84 19.09 12.80
CA ARG A 253 -8.87 18.58 14.17
C ARG A 253 -9.27 17.11 14.17
N THR A 254 -8.29 16.26 13.87
CA THR A 254 -8.26 14.82 14.16
C THR A 254 -9.23 13.95 13.35
N PRO A 255 -8.75 13.01 12.50
CA PRO A 255 -9.59 11.90 12.08
C PRO A 255 -10.01 11.12 13.34
N HIS A 256 -11.26 11.30 13.77
CA HIS A 256 -11.81 10.57 14.90
C HIS A 256 -11.86 9.09 14.56
N ILE A 257 -10.89 8.34 15.08
CA ILE A 257 -10.73 6.88 14.92
C ILE A 257 -11.94 6.07 15.42
N GLY A 258 -12.92 6.69 16.08
CA GLY A 258 -14.08 6.00 16.67
C GLY A 258 -15.45 6.25 16.02
N GLN A 259 -15.63 7.25 15.16
CA GLN A 259 -16.95 7.58 14.55
C GLN A 259 -16.77 8.12 13.11
N GLN A 260 -15.92 7.46 12.33
CA GLN A 260 -15.58 7.91 10.98
C GLN A 260 -16.74 7.85 9.98
N GLU A 261 -17.81 7.11 10.28
CA GLU A 261 -19.04 7.07 9.48
C GLU A 261 -19.65 8.45 9.22
N GLN A 262 -19.34 9.45 10.07
CA GLN A 262 -19.85 10.81 9.92
C GLN A 262 -18.96 11.73 9.07
N LEU A 263 -17.72 11.33 8.75
CA LEU A 263 -16.80 12.19 7.99
C LEU A 263 -16.96 11.97 6.49
N PRO A 264 -17.06 13.04 5.68
CA PRO A 264 -17.19 12.89 4.24
C PRO A 264 -15.90 12.29 3.65
N SER A 265 -16.06 11.33 2.74
CA SER A 265 -14.94 10.79 1.96
C SER A 265 -14.24 11.89 1.15
N ALA A 266 -12.93 11.75 0.94
CA ALA A 266 -12.17 12.59 0.02
C ALA A 266 -12.56 12.37 -1.45
N LEU A 267 -13.24 11.27 -1.78
CA LEU A 267 -13.54 10.91 -3.17
C LEU A 267 -14.50 11.89 -3.89
N PRO A 268 -15.68 12.26 -3.35
CA PRO A 268 -16.60 13.15 -4.05
C PRO A 268 -15.97 14.47 -4.54
N PRO A 269 -15.19 15.22 -3.74
CA PRO A 269 -14.54 16.44 -4.24
C PRO A 269 -13.37 16.18 -5.21
N MET A 270 -12.83 14.97 -5.27
CA MET A 270 -11.75 14.59 -6.19
C MET A 270 -12.27 14.08 -7.54
N LYS A 271 -13.51 13.59 -7.61
CA LYS A 271 -14.06 12.89 -8.76
C LYS A 271 -13.85 13.62 -10.10
N GLU A 272 -14.32 14.85 -10.22
CA GLU A 272 -14.23 15.55 -11.52
C GLU A 272 -12.78 15.90 -11.88
N ILE A 273 -11.94 16.25 -10.89
CA ILE A 273 -10.51 16.51 -11.12
C ILE A 273 -9.77 15.24 -11.57
N LEU A 274 -10.12 14.07 -11.00
CA LEU A 274 -9.56 12.78 -11.42
C LEU A 274 -10.00 12.40 -12.83
N ARG A 275 -11.23 12.74 -13.24
CA ARG A 275 -11.69 12.56 -14.63
C ARG A 275 -10.93 13.47 -15.59
N ASP A 276 -10.75 14.74 -15.24
CA ASP A 276 -9.96 15.67 -16.05
C ASP A 276 -8.51 15.22 -16.14
N PHE A 277 -7.95 14.69 -15.04
CA PHE A 277 -6.62 14.12 -14.99
C PHE A 277 -6.48 12.86 -15.85
N ALA A 278 -7.47 11.97 -15.80
CA ALA A 278 -7.55 10.78 -16.66
C ALA A 278 -7.55 11.18 -18.15
N HIS A 279 -8.40 12.14 -18.51
CA HIS A 279 -8.53 12.62 -19.88
C HIS A 279 -7.23 13.27 -20.37
N ARG A 280 -6.65 14.19 -19.58
CA ARG A 280 -5.42 14.91 -19.91
C ARG A 280 -4.20 13.99 -20.09
N ASN A 281 -4.18 12.85 -19.42
CA ASN A 281 -3.05 11.92 -19.44
C ASN A 281 -3.40 10.57 -20.11
N SER A 282 -4.48 10.52 -20.89
CA SER A 282 -4.99 9.30 -21.51
C SER A 282 -4.02 8.61 -22.48
N SER A 283 -3.02 9.32 -23.00
CA SER A 283 -2.00 8.75 -23.89
C SER A 283 -0.93 7.92 -23.18
N SER A 284 -0.68 8.17 -21.90
CA SER A 284 0.36 7.48 -21.10
C SER A 284 -0.22 6.59 -20.01
N LEU A 285 -1.39 6.96 -19.49
CA LEU A 285 -1.98 6.34 -18.32
C LEU A 285 -2.65 5.02 -18.68
N GLU A 286 -2.02 3.93 -18.23
CA GLU A 286 -2.54 2.57 -18.37
C GLU A 286 -3.53 2.24 -17.23
N ARG A 287 -3.41 2.92 -16.09
CA ARG A 287 -4.22 2.68 -14.90
C ARG A 287 -4.40 3.94 -14.06
N LEU A 288 -5.65 4.30 -13.79
CA LEU A 288 -6.02 5.29 -12.77
C LEU A 288 -7.11 4.72 -11.86
N TRP A 289 -6.69 4.17 -10.73
CA TRP A 289 -7.61 3.53 -9.80
C TRP A 289 -7.69 4.32 -8.49
N VAL A 290 -8.90 4.37 -7.95
CA VAL A 290 -9.14 4.75 -6.57
C VAL A 290 -9.69 3.54 -5.83
N LEU A 291 -9.02 3.10 -4.77
CA LEU A 291 -9.55 2.08 -3.88
C LEU A 291 -10.27 2.76 -2.73
N ASP A 292 -11.59 2.64 -2.72
CA ASP A 292 -12.49 3.13 -1.68
C ASP A 292 -12.92 1.98 -0.76
N VAL A 293 -13.59 2.27 0.34
CA VAL A 293 -14.07 1.24 1.28
C VAL A 293 -15.56 1.39 1.53
N LYS A 294 -16.28 0.27 1.48
CA LYS A 294 -17.63 0.15 1.98
C LYS A 294 -17.60 -0.59 3.32
N PRO A 295 -17.96 0.04 4.45
CA PRO A 295 -18.14 -0.67 5.72
C PRO A 295 -19.30 -1.67 5.63
N MET A 296 -19.26 -2.68 6.50
CA MET A 296 -20.41 -3.56 6.75
C MET A 296 -21.40 -2.84 7.66
N ASP A 297 -22.68 -2.82 7.29
CA ASP A 297 -23.74 -2.43 8.22
C ASP A 297 -23.88 -3.50 9.32
N GLN A 298 -23.51 -3.17 10.56
CA GLN A 298 -23.60 -4.12 11.67
C GLN A 298 -25.04 -4.51 12.05
N SER A 299 -26.02 -3.71 11.63
CA SER A 299 -27.43 -4.02 11.87
C SER A 299 -27.99 -5.05 10.88
N ASP A 300 -27.31 -5.26 9.74
CA ASP A 300 -27.68 -6.26 8.75
C ASP A 300 -26.57 -7.29 8.54
N LEU A 301 -26.78 -8.48 9.11
CA LEU A 301 -25.87 -9.63 8.96
C LEU A 301 -25.71 -10.09 7.50
N LYS A 302 -26.62 -9.71 6.60
CA LYS A 302 -26.50 -10.02 5.17
C LYS A 302 -25.64 -9.02 4.43
N ASP A 303 -25.32 -7.85 5.00
CA ASP A 303 -24.46 -6.88 4.35
C ASP A 303 -22.99 -7.27 4.49
N HIS A 304 -22.21 -6.98 3.45
CA HIS A 304 -20.79 -7.29 3.40
C HIS A 304 -19.96 -6.03 3.28
N ALA A 305 -18.83 -6.02 3.98
CA ALA A 305 -17.80 -5.03 3.75
C ALA A 305 -17.07 -5.32 2.43
N ALA A 306 -16.57 -4.27 1.79
CA ALA A 306 -15.79 -4.41 0.56
C ALA A 306 -14.79 -3.29 0.40
N TRP A 307 -13.74 -3.57 -0.38
CA TRP A 307 -13.08 -2.51 -1.12
C TRP A 307 -13.89 -2.23 -2.40
N ILE A 308 -13.98 -0.97 -2.79
CA ILE A 308 -14.58 -0.58 -4.07
C ILE A 308 -13.46 -0.03 -4.95
N ARG A 309 -13.05 -0.80 -5.96
CA ARG A 309 -12.05 -0.36 -6.94
C ARG A 309 -12.74 0.46 -8.02
N ARG A 310 -12.45 1.74 -8.07
CA ARG A 310 -13.01 2.70 -9.04
C ARG A 310 -11.97 2.97 -10.12
N ASP A 311 -12.30 2.62 -11.35
CA ASP A 311 -11.43 2.80 -12.50
C ASP A 311 -11.88 3.99 -13.34
N PHE A 312 -11.10 5.07 -13.25
CA PHE A 312 -11.41 6.33 -13.92
C PHE A 312 -11.16 6.29 -15.43
N LEU A 313 -10.38 5.33 -15.93
CA LEU A 313 -10.15 5.16 -17.37
C LEU A 313 -11.35 4.46 -18.03
N SER A 314 -11.89 3.42 -17.40
CA SER A 314 -13.07 2.70 -17.88
C SER A 314 -14.40 3.29 -17.39
N ASN A 315 -14.36 4.33 -16.53
CA ASN A 315 -15.52 4.93 -15.87
C ASN A 315 -16.41 3.88 -15.17
N ALA A 316 -15.77 2.86 -14.58
CA ALA A 316 -16.43 1.73 -13.94
C ALA A 316 -16.01 1.59 -12.47
N SER A 317 -16.82 0.88 -11.69
CA SER A 317 -16.44 0.43 -10.35
C SER A 317 -16.65 -1.07 -10.16
N TYR A 318 -15.83 -1.66 -9.30
CA TYR A 318 -15.84 -3.08 -9.00
C TYR A 318 -15.88 -3.26 -7.48
N PRO A 319 -16.92 -3.89 -6.94
CA PRO A 319 -16.92 -4.27 -5.54
C PRO A 319 -15.97 -5.47 -5.37
N ILE A 320 -15.20 -5.44 -4.30
CA ILE A 320 -14.31 -6.52 -3.89
C ILE A 320 -14.76 -6.89 -2.48
N PRO A 321 -15.82 -7.71 -2.34
CA PRO A 321 -16.28 -8.20 -1.04
C PRO A 321 -15.15 -8.84 -0.25
N VAL A 322 -15.12 -8.57 1.05
CA VAL A 322 -14.11 -9.07 1.98
C VAL A 322 -14.79 -9.74 3.17
N TRP A 323 -14.28 -10.91 3.53
CA TRP A 323 -14.78 -11.66 4.68
C TRP A 323 -13.63 -12.18 5.53
N VAL A 324 -13.72 -11.97 6.85
CA VAL A 324 -12.70 -12.45 7.81
C VAL A 324 -12.98 -13.91 8.14
N LEU A 325 -11.99 -14.78 7.96
CA LEU A 325 -12.11 -16.23 8.16
C LEU A 325 -11.83 -16.59 9.64
N GLY A 326 -12.86 -16.45 10.49
CA GLY A 326 -12.93 -17.07 11.82
C GLY A 326 -12.10 -16.42 12.94
N VAL A 327 -12.33 -16.89 14.18
CA VAL A 327 -11.81 -16.33 15.45
C VAL A 327 -10.40 -16.80 15.79
N PHE A 328 -9.96 -17.94 15.23
CA PHE A 328 -8.77 -18.67 15.70
C PHE A 328 -7.48 -18.34 14.96
N ASN A 329 -7.55 -17.84 13.72
CA ASN A 329 -6.39 -17.38 12.96
C ASN A 329 -6.48 -15.87 12.75
N GLN A 330 -5.73 -15.13 13.56
CA GLN A 330 -5.69 -13.68 13.56
C GLN A 330 -5.40 -13.17 12.13
N ASP A 331 -6.33 -12.38 11.61
CA ASP A 331 -6.23 -11.52 10.42
C ASP A 331 -6.29 -12.16 9.02
N ASN A 332 -6.63 -13.45 8.88
CA ASN A 332 -6.91 -13.99 7.54
C ASN A 332 -8.27 -13.52 7.02
N CYS A 333 -8.29 -12.99 5.80
CA CYS A 333 -9.52 -12.68 5.09
C CYS A 333 -9.52 -13.31 3.69
N VAL A 334 -10.72 -13.55 3.18
CA VAL A 334 -10.96 -13.79 1.76
C VAL A 334 -11.39 -12.47 1.13
N ALA A 335 -10.83 -12.13 -0.03
CA ALA A 335 -11.42 -11.14 -0.92
C ALA A 335 -11.76 -11.73 -2.27
N ARG A 336 -12.86 -11.23 -2.83
CA ARG A 336 -13.39 -11.64 -4.12
C ARG A 336 -12.96 -10.65 -5.18
N VAL A 337 -11.87 -10.96 -5.87
CA VAL A 337 -11.24 -10.02 -6.79
C VAL A 337 -11.61 -10.39 -8.22
N PRO A 338 -12.05 -9.44 -9.05
CA PRO A 338 -12.21 -9.67 -10.49
C PRO A 338 -10.88 -10.08 -11.10
N SER A 339 -10.89 -11.14 -11.91
CA SER A 339 -9.70 -11.61 -12.60
C SER A 339 -9.13 -10.49 -13.49
N PRO A 340 -7.80 -10.31 -13.52
CA PRO A 340 -7.17 -9.28 -14.34
C PRO A 340 -7.31 -9.57 -15.85
N THR A 341 -7.51 -10.84 -16.24
CA THR A 341 -7.66 -11.25 -17.64
C THR A 341 -9.12 -11.31 -18.07
N ASN A 342 -10.03 -11.66 -17.15
CA ASN A 342 -11.46 -11.69 -17.41
C ASN A 342 -12.22 -11.06 -16.23
N PRO A 343 -12.61 -9.77 -16.32
CA PRO A 343 -13.33 -9.09 -15.24
C PRO A 343 -14.67 -9.72 -14.85
N GLU A 344 -15.26 -10.59 -15.70
CA GLU A 344 -16.47 -11.35 -15.40
C GLU A 344 -16.20 -12.56 -14.49
N GLU A 345 -14.96 -13.07 -14.51
CA GLU A 345 -14.48 -14.11 -13.61
C GLU A 345 -14.06 -13.49 -12.27
N ILE A 346 -14.48 -14.13 -11.19
CA ILE A 346 -14.16 -13.71 -9.83
C ILE A 346 -13.36 -14.82 -9.17
N GLU A 347 -12.20 -14.44 -8.65
CA GLU A 347 -11.32 -15.31 -7.91
C GLU A 347 -11.37 -14.97 -6.42
N ASP A 348 -11.43 -16.01 -5.60
CA ASP A 348 -11.31 -15.89 -4.16
C ASP A 348 -9.82 -15.92 -3.80
N TRP A 349 -9.32 -14.85 -3.19
CA TRP A 349 -7.95 -14.75 -2.70
C TRP A 349 -7.93 -14.69 -1.18
N VAL A 350 -7.13 -15.56 -0.56
CA VAL A 350 -7.09 -15.73 0.90
C VAL A 350 -5.68 -15.48 1.42
N SER A 351 -5.55 -14.54 2.35
CA SER A 351 -4.30 -14.24 3.05
C SER A 351 -4.58 -13.34 4.26
N ARG A 352 -3.53 -12.80 4.87
CA ARG A 352 -3.65 -11.65 5.76
C ARG A 352 -4.25 -10.47 5.03
N THR A 353 -5.04 -9.67 5.73
CA THR A 353 -5.78 -8.57 5.09
C THR A 353 -4.92 -7.52 4.40
N ASP A 354 -3.71 -7.23 4.89
CA ASP A 354 -2.77 -6.31 4.24
C ASP A 354 -2.25 -6.85 2.88
N LEU A 355 -2.09 -8.17 2.78
CA LEU A 355 -1.69 -8.83 1.54
C LEU A 355 -2.86 -8.91 0.55
N VAL A 356 -4.06 -9.23 1.04
CA VAL A 356 -5.25 -9.26 0.19
C VAL A 356 -5.63 -7.86 -0.32
N GLU A 357 -5.42 -6.82 0.48
CA GLU A 357 -5.58 -5.43 0.03
C GLU A 357 -4.65 -5.12 -1.15
N THR A 358 -3.43 -5.65 -1.16
CA THR A 358 -2.51 -5.50 -2.32
C THR A 358 -3.10 -6.14 -3.59
N VAL A 359 -3.86 -7.23 -3.46
CA VAL A 359 -4.60 -7.84 -4.58
C VAL A 359 -5.79 -6.97 -5.00
N ALA A 360 -6.50 -6.36 -4.04
CA ALA A 360 -7.59 -5.42 -4.33
C ALA A 360 -7.09 -4.16 -5.07
N GLU A 361 -5.87 -3.73 -4.78
CA GLU A 361 -5.12 -2.72 -5.52
C GLU A 361 -4.61 -3.20 -6.91
N GLY A 362 -4.97 -4.44 -7.30
CA GLY A 362 -4.55 -5.18 -8.49
C GLY A 362 -3.05 -5.33 -8.63
N GLY A 363 -2.37 -5.50 -7.49
CA GLY A 363 -0.94 -5.82 -7.43
C GLY A 363 -0.08 -4.81 -8.16
N THR A 364 -0.40 -3.52 -8.11
CA THR A 364 0.43 -2.45 -8.74
C THR A 364 1.81 -2.36 -8.10
N TRP A 365 1.89 -2.63 -6.81
CA TRP A 365 3.11 -2.63 -6.01
C TRP A 365 3.20 -3.92 -5.22
N ALA A 366 4.39 -4.51 -5.13
CA ALA A 366 4.60 -5.74 -4.41
C ALA A 366 5.83 -5.64 -3.51
N ALA A 367 5.78 -6.38 -2.41
CA ALA A 367 6.95 -6.61 -1.57
C ALA A 367 7.76 -7.76 -2.18
N THR A 368 9.07 -7.56 -2.28
CA THR A 368 10.03 -8.63 -2.54
C THR A 368 10.23 -9.50 -1.30
N ASN A 369 10.96 -10.60 -1.44
CA ASN A 369 11.39 -11.43 -0.32
C ASN A 369 12.24 -10.69 0.73
N THR A 370 13.00 -9.67 0.31
CA THR A 370 13.76 -8.80 1.21
C THR A 370 12.92 -7.68 1.83
N SER A 371 11.60 -7.70 1.62
CA SER A 371 10.64 -6.68 2.05
C SER A 371 10.76 -5.34 1.32
N ALA A 372 11.62 -5.21 0.30
CA ALA A 372 11.65 -4.02 -0.54
C ALA A 372 10.35 -3.91 -1.31
N ARG A 373 9.75 -2.71 -1.33
CA ARG A 373 8.50 -2.38 -2.02
C ARG A 373 8.81 -1.73 -3.35
N LEU A 374 8.32 -2.34 -4.44
CA LEU A 374 8.61 -1.95 -5.81
C LEU A 374 7.34 -2.00 -6.67
N PRO A 375 7.26 -1.23 -7.77
CA PRO A 375 6.26 -1.41 -8.81
C PRO A 375 6.32 -2.84 -9.34
N ILE A 376 5.16 -3.42 -9.65
CA ILE A 376 5.05 -4.83 -10.03
C ILE A 376 5.88 -5.21 -11.26
N ARG A 377 6.07 -4.27 -12.19
CA ARG A 377 6.92 -4.45 -13.39
C ARG A 377 8.37 -4.73 -13.01
N ASP A 378 8.86 -4.11 -11.94
CA ASP A 378 10.21 -4.31 -11.43
C ASP A 378 10.30 -5.58 -10.57
N VAL A 379 9.16 -6.02 -10.00
CA VAL A 379 9.06 -7.22 -9.16
C VAL A 379 8.95 -8.51 -9.98
N GLN A 380 8.59 -8.51 -11.26
CA GLN A 380 8.42 -9.75 -12.06
C GLN A 380 9.65 -10.69 -12.07
N LYS A 381 10.85 -10.16 -11.77
CA LYS A 381 12.09 -10.93 -11.61
C LYS A 381 12.18 -11.69 -10.27
N TYR A 382 11.28 -11.39 -9.34
CA TYR A 382 11.18 -11.96 -8.00
C TYR A 382 9.95 -12.84 -7.94
N LYS A 383 10.05 -13.94 -7.19
CA LYS A 383 8.86 -14.77 -6.93
C LYS A 383 7.89 -13.95 -6.07
N PRO A 384 6.61 -13.87 -6.44
CA PRO A 384 5.62 -13.27 -5.56
C PRO A 384 5.64 -14.03 -4.23
N PRO A 385 5.53 -13.32 -3.10
CA PRO A 385 5.56 -13.97 -1.79
C PRO A 385 4.49 -15.08 -1.73
N HIS A 386 4.88 -16.27 -1.26
CA HIS A 386 4.07 -17.49 -1.18
C HIS A 386 2.87 -17.42 -0.19
N TRP A 387 2.41 -16.22 0.15
CA TRP A 387 1.51 -15.99 1.28
C TRP A 387 0.06 -15.77 0.88
N ILE A 388 -0.24 -15.63 -0.42
CA ILE A 388 -1.61 -15.48 -0.93
C ILE A 388 -2.01 -16.77 -1.63
N LEU A 389 -3.10 -17.38 -1.17
CA LEU A 389 -3.64 -18.62 -1.71
C LEU A 389 -4.94 -18.34 -2.45
N SER A 390 -5.22 -19.09 -3.52
CA SER A 390 -6.60 -19.14 -4.01
C SER A 390 -7.51 -19.74 -2.94
N GLY A 391 -8.79 -19.41 -2.95
CA GLY A 391 -9.77 -19.98 -2.02
C GLY A 391 -9.81 -21.51 -2.09
N SER A 392 -9.59 -22.08 -3.28
CA SER A 392 -9.51 -23.54 -3.46
C SER A 392 -8.29 -24.18 -2.78
N GLU A 393 -7.12 -23.55 -2.89
CA GLU A 393 -5.88 -24.02 -2.25
C GLU A 393 -5.95 -23.83 -0.74
N TYR A 394 -6.48 -22.70 -0.27
CA TYR A 394 -6.67 -22.43 1.14
C TYR A 394 -7.57 -23.48 1.80
N ARG A 395 -8.74 -23.77 1.20
CA ARG A 395 -9.67 -24.80 1.68
C ARG A 395 -9.01 -26.18 1.72
N ARG A 396 -8.32 -26.57 0.64
CA ARG A 396 -7.61 -27.86 0.55
C ARG A 396 -6.54 -28.01 1.62
N ARG A 397 -5.79 -26.94 1.92
CA ARG A 397 -4.66 -26.95 2.86
C ARG A 397 -5.10 -26.90 4.32
N ASN A 398 -6.14 -26.13 4.63
CA ASN A 398 -6.51 -25.83 6.02
C ASN A 398 -7.80 -26.52 6.48
N HIS A 399 -8.59 -27.09 5.56
CA HIS A 399 -9.92 -27.64 5.85
C HIS A 399 -10.85 -26.62 6.53
N ILE A 400 -10.66 -25.33 6.23
CA ILE A 400 -11.49 -24.22 6.75
C ILE A 400 -12.40 -23.75 5.62
N SER A 401 -13.70 -23.61 5.92
CA SER A 401 -14.71 -23.00 5.05
C SER A 401 -15.37 -21.79 5.71
N CYS A 402 -16.27 -21.10 5.00
CA CYS A 402 -17.15 -20.07 5.55
C CYS A 402 -18.56 -20.22 4.98
N THR A 403 -19.55 -19.63 5.65
CA THR A 403 -20.97 -19.68 5.28
C THR A 403 -21.21 -19.27 3.83
N ILE A 404 -20.50 -18.26 3.32
CA ILE A 404 -20.65 -17.81 1.94
C ILE A 404 -20.24 -18.93 0.97
N TRP A 405 -19.08 -19.57 1.19
CA TRP A 405 -18.64 -20.66 0.32
C TRP A 405 -19.55 -21.87 0.39
N GLU A 406 -20.03 -22.23 1.58
CA GLU A 406 -20.97 -23.34 1.77
C GLU A 406 -22.30 -23.08 1.05
N ASN A 407 -22.84 -21.88 1.18
CA ASN A 407 -24.08 -21.49 0.51
C ASN A 407 -23.93 -21.48 -1.02
N GLU A 408 -22.81 -21.00 -1.55
CA GLU A 408 -22.57 -21.02 -2.99
C GLU A 408 -22.32 -22.44 -3.54
N GLU A 409 -21.68 -23.30 -2.76
CA GLU A 409 -21.49 -24.71 -3.11
C GLU A 409 -22.83 -25.46 -3.15
N VAL A 410 -23.71 -25.20 -2.17
CA VAL A 410 -25.03 -25.84 -2.07
C VAL A 410 -26.01 -25.30 -3.13
N THR A 411 -26.01 -23.98 -3.37
CA THR A 411 -26.88 -23.35 -4.37
C THR A 411 -26.40 -23.52 -5.80
N GLY A 412 -25.10 -23.70 -6.01
CA GLY A 412 -24.47 -23.67 -7.33
C GLY A 412 -24.38 -22.26 -7.95
N GLU A 413 -24.76 -21.22 -7.19
CA GLU A 413 -24.79 -19.83 -7.66
C GLU A 413 -23.94 -18.96 -6.74
N ARG A 414 -23.45 -17.82 -7.25
CA ARG A 414 -22.78 -16.85 -6.39
C ARG A 414 -23.78 -15.87 -5.82
N ILE A 415 -23.70 -15.67 -4.51
CA ILE A 415 -24.72 -14.96 -3.74
C ILE A 415 -24.37 -13.51 -3.47
N LEU A 416 -23.20 -13.04 -3.92
CA LEU A 416 -22.79 -11.63 -3.82
C LEU A 416 -22.80 -10.97 -5.20
N PRO A 417 -23.17 -9.67 -5.27
CA PRO A 417 -23.20 -8.92 -6.51
C PRO A 417 -21.80 -8.81 -7.14
N ARG A 418 -21.79 -8.68 -8.47
CA ARG A 418 -20.57 -8.60 -9.28
C ARG A 418 -20.51 -7.27 -10.03
N GLY A 419 -19.28 -6.81 -10.29
CA GLY A 419 -19.01 -5.69 -11.19
C GLY A 419 -19.00 -6.10 -12.67
N PRO A 420 -18.76 -5.15 -13.59
CA PRO A 420 -18.61 -3.72 -13.34
C PRO A 420 -19.96 -3.02 -13.11
N GLY A 421 -19.90 -1.89 -12.43
CA GLY A 421 -20.98 -0.91 -12.30
C GLY A 421 -20.51 0.50 -12.64
N GLU A 422 -21.35 1.52 -12.49
CA GLU A 422 -20.93 2.91 -12.75
C GLU A 422 -19.79 3.34 -11.80
N LEU A 423 -18.91 4.26 -12.25
CA LEU A 423 -17.74 4.74 -11.48
C LEU A 423 -18.05 5.09 -10.02
N MET A 424 -19.18 5.78 -9.79
CA MET A 424 -19.60 6.26 -8.46
C MET A 424 -20.74 5.44 -7.86
N GLN A 425 -21.04 4.27 -8.43
CA GLN A 425 -22.09 3.40 -7.93
C GLN A 425 -21.87 3.11 -6.44
N GLN A 426 -22.96 3.26 -5.69
CA GLN A 426 -23.06 2.75 -4.34
C GLN A 426 -23.50 1.30 -4.43
N TRP A 427 -22.67 0.40 -3.92
CA TRP A 427 -22.91 -1.04 -4.01
C TRP A 427 -23.74 -1.52 -2.83
N ASN A 428 -24.95 -2.02 -3.11
CA ASN A 428 -25.66 -2.86 -2.16
C ASN A 428 -25.00 -4.25 -2.20
N LEU A 429 -24.35 -4.65 -1.10
CA LEU A 429 -23.60 -5.92 -1.01
C LEU A 429 -24.32 -6.92 -0.11
N HIS A 430 -25.64 -6.87 -0.09
CA HIS A 430 -26.43 -7.86 0.63
C HIS A 430 -26.35 -9.22 -0.08
N GLU A 431 -26.29 -10.29 0.70
CA GLU A 431 -26.39 -11.64 0.18
C GLU A 431 -27.74 -11.87 -0.52
N ILE A 432 -27.66 -12.24 -1.80
CA ILE A 432 -28.79 -12.59 -2.65
C ILE A 432 -29.17 -14.05 -2.36
N THR A 433 -30.44 -14.30 -2.07
CA THR A 433 -30.96 -15.67 -1.93
C THR A 433 -31.50 -16.13 -3.30
N PRO A 434 -30.92 -17.18 -3.92
CA PRO A 434 -31.37 -17.63 -5.23
C PRO A 434 -32.84 -18.12 -5.20
N PRO A 435 -33.56 -18.09 -6.34
CA PRO A 435 -34.93 -18.59 -6.43
C PRO A 435 -35.04 -20.05 -5.99
N GLY A 436 -36.03 -20.38 -5.14
CA GLY A 436 -36.25 -21.73 -4.63
C GLY A 436 -35.38 -22.12 -3.43
N TRP A 437 -34.63 -21.16 -2.86
CA TRP A 437 -33.87 -21.33 -1.63
C TRP A 437 -34.42 -20.45 -0.51
N THR A 438 -34.25 -20.91 0.73
CA THR A 438 -34.54 -20.17 1.96
C THR A 438 -33.38 -20.32 2.94
N ARG A 439 -33.37 -19.52 4.01
CA ARG A 439 -32.41 -19.67 5.10
C ARG A 439 -33.05 -20.45 6.24
N ASP A 440 -32.30 -21.36 6.84
CA ASP A 440 -32.71 -22.09 8.02
C ASP A 440 -32.70 -21.17 9.25
N SER A 441 -33.77 -20.37 9.36
CA SER A 441 -34.18 -19.62 10.56
C SER A 441 -33.25 -18.47 11.04
N PHE A 442 -31.98 -18.41 10.63
CA PHE A 442 -31.00 -17.38 11.06
C PHE A 442 -30.25 -16.75 9.87
N ALA A 443 -29.82 -15.48 10.01
CA ALA A 443 -29.15 -14.75 8.93
C ALA A 443 -27.84 -15.40 8.46
N ASP A 444 -27.12 -16.10 9.35
CA ASP A 444 -25.86 -16.80 9.06
C ASP A 444 -26.03 -18.32 8.86
N SER A 445 -27.26 -18.80 8.66
CA SER A 445 -27.54 -20.22 8.44
C SER A 445 -27.22 -20.66 7.02
N SER A 446 -27.01 -21.98 6.87
CA SER A 446 -26.92 -22.62 5.57
C SER A 446 -28.23 -22.44 4.79
N MET A 447 -28.11 -22.23 3.47
CA MET A 447 -29.28 -22.20 2.59
C MET A 447 -29.85 -23.60 2.42
N VAL A 448 -31.18 -23.69 2.47
CA VAL A 448 -31.96 -24.92 2.27
C VAL A 448 -32.97 -24.71 1.16
N ARG A 449 -33.26 -25.76 0.39
CA ARG A 449 -34.25 -25.70 -0.68
C ARG A 449 -35.65 -25.49 -0.06
N ALA A 450 -36.38 -24.51 -0.59
CA ALA A 450 -37.70 -24.08 -0.11
C ALA A 450 -38.78 -25.17 -0.20
#